data_AF-A0A2M8TG71-F1
#
_entry.id   AF-A0A2M8TG71-F1
#
_cell.length_a   1.000
_cell.length_b   1.000
_cell.length_c   1.000
_cell.angle_alpha   90.00
_cell.angle_beta   90.00
_cell.angle_gamma   90.00
#
_symmetry.space_group_name_H-M   'P 1'
#
loop_
_entity.id
_entity.type
_entity.pdbx_description
1 polymer ?
#
loop_
_entity_poly.entity_id
_entity_poly.type
_entity_poly.pdbx_seq_one_letter_code
_entity_poly.pdbx_strand_id
1 'polypeptide(L)'
;MINGDELMKIKNRILSLLVVGIFISTTFLMYKNVQAQNWAIDVYSGDDICSYSNLHNAGVTTIVQKVSEGCDFRDSLLDYRYNQIISNGFKIGYYHFLRKSNPILQAQFFLNQIGNRHNDMVLWLDVENESYWTSKFQVVSYVNQFLNYLKSQGKRVGLYTSTSFFSDYLAGNIPSDTILWLASYGRVPHLYPNIASWQYTETGNIAGAINGNVDMDYFLDNAYLNDTPQDISIQQQEGNPVRIIQEQLNTVMSAELTVDGIQGKMTTAKIKEFEVACGLNADGIWGCKCANAMATIYSKPICGRPYVNRLATRIIQFRMGIKFDGIFGRQTEAYVKNYQARHGLNHDGIVGNATWSSLLNRNY
;
A
#
# COMPACT_ATOMS: atom_id res chain seq x y z
N MET A 1 73.16 -11.62 29.83
CA MET A 1 72.29 -10.88 30.76
C MET A 1 71.59 -9.81 29.94
N ILE A 2 70.28 -9.99 29.68
CA ILE A 2 69.48 -8.98 28.97
C ILE A 2 69.18 -7.88 29.98
N ASN A 3 69.50 -6.63 29.64
CA ASN A 3 69.35 -5.47 30.52
C ASN A 3 67.86 -5.19 30.79
N GLY A 4 67.52 -4.67 31.97
CA GLY A 4 66.14 -4.48 32.43
C GLY A 4 65.26 -3.65 31.48
N ASP A 5 65.87 -2.76 30.70
CA ASP A 5 65.19 -1.93 29.71
C ASP A 5 64.80 -2.67 28.43
N GLU A 6 65.54 -3.71 28.03
CA GLU A 6 65.15 -4.57 26.89
C GLU A 6 63.98 -5.49 27.26
N LEU A 7 63.95 -5.99 28.50
CA LEU A 7 62.84 -6.80 29.02
C LEU A 7 61.53 -5.99 29.09
N MET A 8 61.61 -4.68 29.38
CA MET A 8 60.45 -3.79 29.41
C MET A 8 59.90 -3.47 28.01
N LYS A 9 60.77 -3.27 27.02
CA LYS A 9 60.36 -3.05 25.62
C LYS A 9 59.73 -4.30 24.98
N ILE A 10 60.18 -5.49 25.35
CA ILE A 10 59.59 -6.76 24.88
C ILE A 10 58.22 -7.01 25.52
N LYS A 11 58.05 -6.74 26.82
CA LYS A 11 56.75 -6.84 27.50
C LYS A 11 55.71 -5.87 26.92
N ASN A 12 56.09 -4.64 26.61
CA ASN A 12 55.17 -3.68 26.01
C ASN A 12 54.79 -4.04 24.56
N ARG A 13 55.71 -4.60 23.76
CA ARG A 13 55.37 -5.11 22.42
C ARG A 13 54.44 -6.34 22.44
N ILE A 14 54.62 -7.24 23.41
CA ILE A 14 53.75 -8.42 23.58
C ILE A 14 52.35 -8.01 24.11
N LEU A 15 52.28 -7.00 25.00
CA LEU A 15 51.01 -6.47 25.48
C LEU A 15 50.24 -5.68 24.40
N SER A 16 50.94 -4.95 23.53
CA SER A 16 50.32 -4.30 22.36
C SER A 16 49.85 -5.30 21.31
N LEU A 17 50.55 -6.42 21.11
CA LEU A 17 50.12 -7.49 20.19
C LEU A 17 48.95 -8.33 20.76
N LEU A 18 48.85 -8.49 22.08
CA LEU A 18 47.69 -9.13 22.72
C LEU A 18 46.45 -8.23 22.75
N VAL A 19 46.60 -6.90 22.87
CA VAL A 19 45.46 -5.97 22.80
C VAL A 19 44.96 -5.75 21.37
N VAL A 20 45.85 -5.81 20.37
CA VAL A 20 45.45 -5.83 18.95
C VAL A 20 44.90 -7.21 18.51
N GLY A 21 45.36 -8.30 19.14
CA GLY A 21 44.86 -9.65 18.90
C GLY A 21 43.52 -10.00 19.57
N ILE A 22 43.07 -9.23 20.56
CA ILE A 22 41.79 -9.45 21.26
C ILE A 22 40.66 -8.53 20.73
N PHE A 23 40.98 -7.49 19.93
CA PHE A 23 39.98 -6.67 19.25
C PHE A 23 39.58 -7.17 17.85
N ILE A 24 40.16 -8.29 17.38
CA ILE A 24 39.84 -8.92 16.09
C ILE A 24 38.99 -10.21 16.27
N SER A 25 38.60 -10.60 17.49
CA SER A 25 37.89 -11.87 17.72
C SER A 25 36.43 -11.78 18.17
N THR A 26 35.82 -10.58 18.20
CA THR A 26 34.37 -10.42 18.44
C THR A 26 33.59 -9.82 17.27
N THR A 27 34.29 -9.40 16.22
CA THR A 27 33.70 -9.16 14.89
C THR A 27 34.03 -10.37 14.01
N PHE A 28 33.01 -11.00 13.42
CA PHE A 28 33.13 -12.16 12.52
C PHE A 28 33.49 -13.53 13.14
N LEU A 29 32.68 -13.97 14.10
CA LEU A 29 32.14 -15.34 14.00
C LEU A 29 30.83 -15.27 13.22
N MET A 30 30.93 -14.78 11.97
CA MET A 30 29.94 -15.07 10.94
C MET A 30 29.93 -16.59 10.81
N TYR A 31 28.77 -17.18 11.05
CA TYR A 31 28.50 -18.56 10.70
C TYR A 31 28.75 -18.70 9.19
N LYS A 32 29.92 -19.23 8.83
CA LYS A 32 30.21 -19.65 7.45
C LYS A 32 29.28 -20.81 7.13
N ASN A 33 28.12 -20.50 6.58
CA ASN A 33 27.38 -21.37 5.68
C ASN A 33 26.83 -20.49 4.54
N VAL A 34 27.68 -20.39 3.52
CA VAL A 34 27.47 -20.03 2.11
C VAL A 34 26.05 -19.58 1.70
N GLN A 35 25.91 -18.30 1.39
CA GLN A 35 25.31 -17.83 0.13
C GLN A 35 25.80 -16.40 -0.15
N ALA A 36 26.01 -16.06 -1.42
CA ALA A 36 26.59 -14.79 -1.85
C ALA A 36 25.88 -13.58 -1.21
N GLN A 37 26.65 -12.54 -0.90
CA GLN A 37 26.26 -11.34 -0.16
C GLN A 37 25.32 -10.46 -1.01
N ASN A 38 24.11 -10.95 -1.27
CA ASN A 38 23.10 -10.27 -2.07
C ASN A 38 22.39 -9.24 -1.19
N TRP A 39 23.00 -8.06 -1.06
CA TRP A 39 22.38 -6.97 -0.34
C TRP A 39 21.15 -6.48 -1.09
N ALA A 40 20.15 -6.10 -0.33
CA ALA A 40 18.98 -5.41 -0.81
C ALA A 40 18.83 -4.09 -0.05
N ILE A 41 18.09 -3.18 -0.64
CA ILE A 41 17.67 -1.95 0.01
C ILE A 41 16.17 -1.76 -0.22
N ASP A 42 15.53 -1.01 0.65
CA ASP A 42 14.23 -0.43 0.38
C ASP A 42 14.27 1.10 0.36
N VAL A 43 13.43 1.70 -0.47
CA VAL A 43 13.49 3.14 -0.77
C VAL A 43 12.12 3.78 -0.93
N TYR A 44 12.01 5.05 -0.57
CA TYR A 44 10.87 5.94 -0.81
C TYR A 44 11.30 7.29 -1.39
N SER A 45 10.35 8.20 -1.62
CA SER A 45 10.61 9.51 -2.22
C SER A 45 11.54 10.43 -1.41
N GLY A 46 11.83 10.09 -0.15
CA GLY A 46 12.77 10.84 0.69
C GLY A 46 14.22 10.40 0.54
N ASP A 47 14.48 9.23 -0.06
CA ASP A 47 15.84 8.72 -0.21
C ASP A 47 16.51 9.29 -1.45
N ASP A 48 17.76 9.71 -1.28
CA ASP A 48 18.56 10.32 -2.33
C ASP A 48 19.50 9.29 -2.96
N ILE A 49 18.99 8.55 -3.94
CA ILE A 49 19.78 7.62 -4.75
C ILE A 49 20.39 8.36 -5.94
N CYS A 50 21.68 8.70 -5.82
CA CYS A 50 22.41 9.46 -6.82
C CYS A 50 23.02 8.60 -7.93
N SER A 51 23.24 7.30 -7.70
CA SER A 51 23.81 6.41 -8.71
C SER A 51 23.43 4.94 -8.50
N TYR A 52 22.55 4.45 -9.38
CA TYR A 52 22.14 3.05 -9.46
C TYR A 52 23.29 2.13 -9.90
N SER A 53 24.16 2.59 -10.81
CA SER A 53 25.35 1.81 -11.19
C SER A 53 26.31 1.60 -10.01
N ASN A 54 26.46 2.59 -9.14
CA ASN A 54 27.30 2.47 -7.96
C ASN A 54 26.67 1.54 -6.91
N LEU A 55 25.34 1.55 -6.76
CA LEU A 55 24.64 0.57 -5.91
C LEU A 55 24.89 -0.86 -6.40
N HIS A 56 24.76 -1.09 -7.71
CA HIS A 56 25.01 -2.40 -8.31
C HIS A 56 26.45 -2.85 -8.09
N ASN A 57 27.42 -1.95 -8.32
CA ASN A 57 28.84 -2.23 -8.10
C ASN A 57 29.18 -2.44 -6.61
N ALA A 58 28.40 -1.85 -5.70
CA ALA A 58 28.51 -2.07 -4.26
C ALA A 58 27.91 -3.41 -3.82
N GLY A 59 27.28 -4.17 -4.71
CA GLY A 59 26.72 -5.50 -4.41
C GLY A 59 25.23 -5.50 -4.07
N VAL A 60 24.52 -4.37 -4.26
CA VAL A 60 23.04 -4.38 -4.18
C VAL A 60 22.49 -5.16 -5.37
N THR A 61 21.56 -6.05 -5.10
CA THR A 61 20.93 -6.93 -6.11
C THR A 61 19.43 -6.70 -6.25
N THR A 62 18.79 -6.16 -5.20
CA THR A 62 17.35 -6.03 -5.10
C THR A 62 16.99 -4.68 -4.50
N ILE A 63 15.97 -4.04 -5.06
CA ILE A 63 15.43 -2.77 -4.56
C ILE A 63 13.92 -2.91 -4.36
N VAL A 64 13.44 -2.76 -3.11
CA VAL A 64 12.01 -2.70 -2.79
C VAL A 64 11.60 -1.24 -2.69
N GLN A 65 10.67 -0.76 -3.52
CA GLN A 65 10.30 0.66 -3.50
C GLN A 65 8.89 0.90 -2.97
N LYS A 66 8.74 2.03 -2.26
CA LYS A 66 7.43 2.55 -1.87
C LYS A 66 6.61 2.84 -3.12
N VAL A 67 5.37 2.38 -3.11
CA VAL A 67 4.38 2.69 -4.14
C VAL A 67 3.36 3.68 -3.62
N SER A 68 2.85 3.40 -2.43
CA SER A 68 1.67 4.08 -1.91
C SER A 68 1.60 4.05 -0.39
N GLU A 69 0.79 4.95 0.14
CA GLU A 69 0.47 5.05 1.55
C GLU A 69 -1.00 5.44 1.70
N GLY A 70 -1.73 4.74 2.57
CA GLY A 70 -3.16 4.99 2.70
C GLY A 70 -3.91 4.78 1.37
N CYS A 71 -4.89 5.63 1.08
CA CYS A 71 -5.71 5.46 -0.14
C CYS A 71 -5.52 6.58 -1.16
N ASP A 72 -4.59 7.51 -0.92
CA ASP A 72 -4.45 8.71 -1.74
C ASP A 72 -3.02 9.24 -1.88
N PHE A 73 -2.04 8.70 -1.15
CA PHE A 73 -0.65 9.04 -1.37
C PHE A 73 0.01 8.04 -2.33
N ARG A 74 0.44 8.54 -3.48
CA ARG A 74 1.32 7.85 -4.42
C ARG A 74 2.74 8.39 -4.25
N ASP A 75 3.73 7.51 -4.17
CA ASP A 75 5.12 7.93 -4.14
C ASP A 75 5.50 8.67 -5.44
N SER A 76 6.04 9.88 -5.30
CA SER A 76 6.28 10.80 -6.42
C SER A 76 7.40 10.33 -7.36
N LEU A 77 8.31 9.49 -6.87
CA LEU A 77 9.46 8.98 -7.62
C LEU A 77 9.26 7.55 -8.13
N LEU A 78 8.08 6.94 -7.92
CA LEU A 78 7.76 5.57 -8.34
C LEU A 78 8.15 5.28 -9.81
N ASP A 79 7.76 6.16 -10.74
CA ASP A 79 8.02 5.97 -12.18
C ASP A 79 9.49 6.12 -12.52
N TYR A 80 10.13 7.14 -11.94
CA TYR A 80 11.53 7.41 -12.14
C TYR A 80 12.39 6.24 -11.64
N ARG A 81 12.18 5.81 -10.40
CA ARG A 81 12.93 4.70 -9.79
C ARG A 81 12.65 3.39 -10.51
N TYR A 82 11.40 3.08 -10.88
CA TYR A 82 11.10 1.88 -11.66
C TYR A 82 11.99 1.77 -12.91
N ASN A 83 12.09 2.83 -13.70
CA ASN A 83 12.91 2.82 -14.92
C ASN A 83 14.41 2.63 -14.59
N GLN A 84 14.91 3.28 -13.54
CA GLN A 84 16.31 3.14 -13.11
C GLN A 84 16.63 1.74 -12.59
N ILE A 85 15.74 1.14 -11.79
CA ILE A 85 15.90 -0.19 -11.20
C ILE A 85 15.98 -1.23 -12.32
N ILE A 86 15.01 -1.21 -13.24
CA ILE A 86 14.96 -2.17 -14.36
C ILE A 86 16.15 -1.99 -15.32
N SER A 87 16.50 -0.75 -15.68
CA SER A 87 17.59 -0.50 -16.64
C SER A 87 18.98 -0.90 -16.12
N ASN A 88 19.14 -0.96 -14.79
CA ASN A 88 20.39 -1.35 -14.15
C ASN A 88 20.39 -2.82 -13.68
N GLY A 89 19.37 -3.61 -14.04
CA GLY A 89 19.36 -5.06 -13.83
C GLY A 89 19.09 -5.49 -12.39
N PHE A 90 18.54 -4.62 -11.56
CA PHE A 90 18.12 -4.99 -10.20
C PHE A 90 16.82 -5.78 -10.24
N LYS A 91 16.67 -6.71 -9.29
CA LYS A 91 15.34 -7.23 -8.94
C LYS A 91 14.51 -6.15 -8.27
N ILE A 92 13.21 -6.14 -8.54
CA ILE A 92 12.30 -5.11 -8.03
C ILE A 92 11.19 -5.69 -7.15
N GLY A 93 10.97 -5.04 -6.00
CA GLY A 93 9.82 -5.26 -5.13
C GLY A 93 9.04 -3.98 -4.87
N TYR A 94 7.85 -4.12 -4.30
CA TYR A 94 6.96 -3.00 -3.99
C TYR A 94 6.37 -3.12 -2.59
N TYR A 95 6.27 -1.99 -1.88
CA TYR A 95 5.58 -1.94 -0.61
C TYR A 95 4.51 -0.85 -0.52
N HIS A 96 3.54 -1.10 0.36
CA HIS A 96 2.46 -0.19 0.72
C HIS A 96 2.50 0.13 2.21
N PHE A 97 2.53 1.42 2.55
CA PHE A 97 2.48 1.87 3.93
C PHE A 97 1.03 1.94 4.45
N LEU A 98 0.68 1.10 5.41
CA LEU A 98 -0.67 0.99 5.95
C LEU A 98 -1.06 2.19 6.82
N ARG A 99 -2.24 2.76 6.56
CA ARG A 99 -2.85 3.82 7.36
C ARG A 99 -4.23 3.41 7.91
N LYS A 100 -4.81 4.26 8.75
CA LYS A 100 -6.15 4.12 9.35
C LYS A 100 -7.32 4.42 8.40
N SER A 101 -7.18 4.02 7.14
CA SER A 101 -8.25 4.06 6.16
C SER A 101 -8.66 2.63 5.79
N ASN A 102 -9.72 2.47 5.00
CA ASN A 102 -10.24 1.14 4.66
C ASN A 102 -9.13 0.25 4.04
N PRO A 103 -8.78 -0.89 4.66
CA PRO A 103 -7.63 -1.73 4.24
C PRO A 103 -7.81 -2.34 2.85
N ILE A 104 -9.03 -2.68 2.45
CA ILE A 104 -9.31 -3.22 1.11
C ILE A 104 -9.09 -2.13 0.06
N LEU A 105 -9.52 -0.89 0.32
CA LEU A 105 -9.29 0.22 -0.61
C LEU A 105 -7.81 0.60 -0.71
N GLN A 106 -7.06 0.50 0.39
CA GLN A 106 -5.61 0.67 0.37
C GLN A 106 -4.94 -0.37 -0.53
N ALA A 107 -5.35 -1.64 -0.44
CA ALA A 107 -4.82 -2.70 -1.28
C ALA A 107 -5.20 -2.54 -2.76
N GLN A 108 -6.42 -2.07 -3.05
CA GLN A 108 -6.83 -1.71 -4.41
C GLN A 108 -6.01 -0.55 -4.98
N PHE A 109 -5.82 0.50 -4.18
CA PHE A 109 -5.01 1.65 -4.55
C PHE A 109 -3.57 1.22 -4.84
N PHE A 110 -2.99 0.39 -3.97
CA PHE A 110 -1.65 -0.16 -4.14
C PHE A 110 -1.49 -0.93 -5.46
N LEU A 111 -2.40 -1.87 -5.76
CA LEU A 111 -2.37 -2.62 -7.03
C LEU A 111 -2.53 -1.70 -8.26
N ASN A 112 -3.42 -0.71 -8.18
CA ASN A 112 -3.61 0.25 -9.26
C ASN A 112 -2.35 1.08 -9.52
N GLN A 113 -1.67 1.53 -8.46
CA GLN A 113 -0.43 2.29 -8.59
C GLN A 113 0.72 1.44 -9.17
N ILE A 114 0.82 0.14 -8.81
CA ILE A 114 1.77 -0.79 -9.44
C ILE A 114 1.45 -0.98 -10.92
N GLY A 115 0.18 -1.13 -11.27
CA GLY A 115 -0.26 -1.36 -12.65
C GLY A 115 0.36 -2.62 -13.25
N ASN A 116 0.86 -2.51 -14.49
CA ASN A 116 1.48 -3.63 -15.22
C ASN A 116 3.01 -3.66 -15.10
N ARG A 117 3.59 -2.97 -14.12
CA ARG A 117 5.04 -2.94 -13.94
C ARG A 117 5.56 -4.33 -13.59
N HIS A 118 6.77 -4.62 -14.06
CA HIS A 118 7.48 -5.84 -13.70
C HIS A 118 7.69 -5.91 -12.17
N ASN A 119 7.66 -7.12 -11.62
CA ASN A 119 7.75 -7.38 -10.18
C ASN A 119 8.38 -8.75 -9.94
N ASP A 120 9.47 -8.79 -9.16
CA ASP A 120 10.22 -10.01 -8.84
C ASP A 120 9.88 -10.56 -7.45
N MET A 121 9.10 -9.84 -6.65
CA MET A 121 8.92 -10.13 -5.23
C MET A 121 7.46 -10.25 -4.81
N VAL A 122 7.21 -10.80 -3.63
CA VAL A 122 5.91 -10.66 -3.00
C VAL A 122 5.55 -9.20 -2.79
N LEU A 123 4.25 -8.90 -2.74
CA LEU A 123 3.78 -7.56 -2.45
C LEU A 123 3.80 -7.33 -0.94
N TRP A 124 4.60 -6.35 -0.51
CA TRP A 124 4.82 -6.06 0.91
C TRP A 124 3.77 -5.11 1.45
N LEU A 125 3.09 -5.50 2.52
CA LEU A 125 2.36 -4.59 3.38
C LEU A 125 3.31 -4.12 4.49
N ASP A 126 3.54 -2.82 4.59
CA ASP A 126 4.26 -2.18 5.69
C ASP A 126 3.24 -1.75 6.76
N VAL A 127 3.38 -2.31 7.97
CA VAL A 127 2.60 -1.95 9.15
C VAL A 127 3.53 -1.65 10.33
N GLU A 128 3.42 -0.43 10.86
CA GLU A 128 4.27 0.02 11.97
C GLU A 128 3.52 0.95 12.96
N ASN A 129 4.29 1.67 13.81
CA ASN A 129 3.88 2.12 15.14
C ASN A 129 2.75 3.17 15.22
N GLU A 130 1.54 2.63 15.36
CA GLU A 130 0.61 2.73 16.51
C GLU A 130 0.15 4.04 17.15
N SER A 131 0.77 5.21 16.96
CA SER A 131 0.12 6.44 17.48
C SER A 131 -1.28 6.66 16.88
N TYR A 132 -1.53 5.99 15.75
CA TYR A 132 -2.83 5.84 15.18
C TYR A 132 -3.58 4.68 15.85
N TRP A 133 -3.21 3.38 15.77
CA TRP A 133 -4.11 2.23 16.07
C TRP A 133 -4.95 2.34 17.38
N THR A 134 -6.27 2.10 17.28
CA THR A 134 -7.20 2.22 18.42
C THR A 134 -7.21 0.97 19.29
N SER A 135 -6.85 -0.19 18.73
CA SER A 135 -6.73 -1.45 19.47
C SER A 135 -5.95 -2.48 18.67
N LYS A 136 -5.42 -3.50 19.37
CA LYS A 136 -4.80 -4.67 18.74
C LYS A 136 -5.71 -5.36 17.73
N PHE A 137 -6.99 -5.52 18.06
CA PHE A 137 -7.96 -6.12 17.14
C PHE A 137 -8.12 -5.32 15.85
N GLN A 138 -8.09 -3.98 15.94
CA GLN A 138 -8.21 -3.13 14.76
C GLN A 138 -7.04 -3.35 13.78
N VAL A 139 -5.80 -3.28 14.25
CA VAL A 139 -4.65 -3.44 13.34
C VAL A 139 -4.57 -4.84 12.75
N VAL A 140 -4.82 -5.89 13.55
CA VAL A 140 -4.90 -7.28 13.07
C VAL A 140 -5.97 -7.42 11.99
N SER A 141 -7.16 -6.84 12.21
CA SER A 141 -8.24 -6.86 11.24
C SER A 141 -7.86 -6.14 9.94
N TYR A 142 -7.13 -5.02 10.02
CA TYR A 142 -6.70 -4.26 8.85
C TYR A 142 -5.66 -5.03 8.04
N VAL A 143 -4.65 -5.57 8.70
CA VAL A 143 -3.62 -6.40 8.08
C VAL A 143 -4.26 -7.59 7.38
N ASN A 144 -5.13 -8.33 8.06
CA ASN A 144 -5.77 -9.52 7.48
C ASN A 144 -6.66 -9.16 6.29
N GLN A 145 -7.44 -8.08 6.34
CA GLN A 145 -8.26 -7.62 5.22
C GLN A 145 -7.41 -7.23 4.01
N PHE A 146 -6.30 -6.52 4.21
CA PHE A 146 -5.39 -6.10 3.14
C PHE A 146 -4.72 -7.32 2.49
N LEU A 147 -4.11 -8.19 3.30
CA LEU A 147 -3.39 -9.37 2.81
C LEU A 147 -4.33 -10.35 2.11
N ASN A 148 -5.50 -10.65 2.70
CA ASN A 148 -6.46 -11.56 2.08
C ASN A 148 -7.03 -11.01 0.77
N TYR A 149 -7.21 -9.69 0.68
CA TYR A 149 -7.62 -9.08 -0.58
C TYR A 149 -6.54 -9.23 -1.66
N LEU A 150 -5.26 -8.95 -1.37
CA LEU A 150 -4.20 -9.16 -2.36
C LEU A 150 -4.09 -10.64 -2.80
N LYS A 151 -4.25 -11.57 -1.86
CA LYS A 151 -4.30 -13.02 -2.15
C LYS A 151 -5.48 -13.37 -3.06
N SER A 152 -6.66 -12.79 -2.84
CA SER A 152 -7.82 -13.02 -3.71
C SER A 152 -7.63 -12.47 -5.14
N GLN A 153 -6.70 -11.53 -5.33
CA GLN A 153 -6.26 -11.07 -6.65
C GLN A 153 -5.11 -11.91 -7.24
N GLY A 154 -4.85 -13.10 -6.68
CA GLY A 154 -3.78 -14.00 -7.14
C GLY A 154 -2.36 -13.52 -6.83
N LYS A 155 -2.19 -12.58 -5.89
CA LYS A 155 -0.87 -12.06 -5.52
C LYS A 155 -0.30 -12.84 -4.33
N ARG A 156 1.01 -13.11 -4.38
CA ARG A 156 1.77 -13.52 -3.20
C ARG A 156 2.08 -12.28 -2.36
N VAL A 157 1.98 -12.40 -1.05
CA VAL A 157 2.05 -11.26 -0.12
C VAL A 157 3.11 -11.48 0.95
N GLY A 158 3.70 -10.37 1.39
CA GLY A 158 4.57 -10.32 2.56
C GLY A 158 4.14 -9.21 3.50
N LEU A 159 4.64 -9.26 4.73
CA LEU A 159 4.37 -8.29 5.78
C LEU A 159 5.70 -7.77 6.33
N TYR A 160 5.88 -6.46 6.21
CA TYR A 160 6.92 -5.70 6.88
C TYR A 160 6.42 -5.12 8.20
N THR A 161 7.23 -5.22 9.25
CA THR A 161 6.96 -4.65 10.57
C THR A 161 8.22 -4.72 11.45
N SER A 162 8.28 -3.90 12.51
CA SER A 162 9.29 -4.11 13.56
C SER A 162 9.07 -5.42 14.32
N THR A 163 10.17 -6.00 14.82
CA THR A 163 10.15 -7.23 15.66
C THR A 163 9.28 -7.14 16.90
N SER A 164 9.25 -5.99 17.58
CA SER A 164 8.41 -5.76 18.75
C SER A 164 6.93 -5.71 18.35
N PHE A 165 6.59 -4.92 17.33
CA PHE A 165 5.21 -4.80 16.87
C PHE A 165 4.66 -6.15 16.38
N PHE A 166 5.49 -6.93 15.67
CA PHE A 166 5.13 -8.29 15.30
C PHE A 166 4.77 -9.15 16.52
N SER A 167 5.64 -9.17 17.53
CA SER A 167 5.46 -9.98 18.73
C SER A 167 4.22 -9.56 19.53
N ASP A 168 3.99 -8.25 19.66
CA ASP A 168 2.92 -7.69 20.49
C ASP A 168 1.54 -7.77 19.80
N TYR A 169 1.48 -7.61 18.47
CA TYR A 169 0.22 -7.47 17.73
C TYR A 169 -0.09 -8.64 16.80
N LEU A 170 0.89 -9.12 16.04
CA LEU A 170 0.64 -9.88 14.81
C LEU A 170 0.95 -11.38 14.93
N ALA A 171 1.88 -11.76 15.80
CA ALA A 171 2.26 -13.15 16.02
C ALA A 171 1.01 -13.99 16.40
N GLY A 172 0.76 -15.04 15.63
CA GLY A 172 -0.41 -15.92 15.79
C GLY A 172 -1.75 -15.33 15.35
N ASN A 173 -1.79 -14.10 14.84
CA ASN A 173 -3.02 -13.38 14.48
C ASN A 173 -3.15 -13.06 12.97
N ILE A 174 -2.17 -13.46 12.17
CA ILE A 174 -2.12 -13.28 10.71
C ILE A 174 -2.08 -14.63 9.99
N PRO A 175 -2.40 -14.73 8.67
CA PRO A 175 -2.30 -15.97 7.92
C PRO A 175 -0.90 -16.60 8.03
N SER A 176 -0.84 -17.90 8.29
CA SER A 176 0.41 -18.62 8.58
C SER A 176 1.39 -18.70 7.39
N ASP A 177 0.88 -18.53 6.17
CA ASP A 177 1.63 -18.46 4.92
C ASP A 177 2.14 -17.06 4.58
N THR A 178 1.93 -16.08 5.46
CA THR A 178 2.44 -14.71 5.28
C THR A 178 3.96 -14.69 5.39
N ILE A 179 4.63 -14.25 4.33
CA ILE A 179 6.09 -14.08 4.33
C ILE A 179 6.45 -12.86 5.17
N LEU A 180 7.44 -12.98 6.05
CA LEU A 180 7.80 -11.93 6.99
C LEU A 180 9.07 -11.21 6.55
N TRP A 181 9.07 -9.89 6.73
CA TRP A 181 10.23 -9.02 6.66
C TRP A 181 10.26 -8.19 7.94
N LEU A 182 11.26 -8.42 8.79
CA LEU A 182 11.27 -7.85 10.14
C LEU A 182 12.37 -6.81 10.29
N ALA A 183 12.00 -5.62 10.76
CA ALA A 183 12.96 -4.61 11.18
C ALA A 183 13.51 -4.92 12.57
N SER A 184 14.84 -5.02 12.66
CA SER A 184 15.59 -5.27 13.88
C SER A 184 17.02 -4.75 13.75
N TYR A 185 17.26 -3.53 14.22
CA TYR A 185 18.55 -2.88 14.03
C TYR A 185 19.58 -3.33 15.07
N GLY A 186 20.81 -3.56 14.64
CA GLY A 186 21.93 -3.93 15.51
C GLY A 186 21.83 -5.31 16.17
N ARG A 187 20.77 -6.09 15.88
CA ARG A 187 20.58 -7.45 16.40
C ARG A 187 19.84 -8.32 15.40
N VAL A 188 20.31 -9.55 15.21
CA VAL A 188 19.67 -10.55 14.35
C VAL A 188 18.31 -10.93 14.97
N PRO A 189 17.19 -10.84 14.23
CA PRO A 189 15.90 -11.27 14.74
C PRO A 189 15.87 -12.79 14.89
N HIS A 190 15.23 -13.31 15.96
CA HIS A 190 15.20 -14.74 16.26
C HIS A 190 14.65 -15.63 15.12
N LEU A 191 13.77 -15.05 14.30
CA LEU A 191 13.14 -15.73 13.17
C LEU A 191 14.02 -15.76 11.90
N TYR A 192 15.14 -15.03 11.86
CA TYR A 192 16.10 -15.06 10.75
C TYR A 192 17.17 -16.15 10.99
N PRO A 193 17.62 -16.89 9.96
CA PRO A 193 17.26 -16.77 8.54
C PRO A 193 16.15 -17.72 8.08
N ASN A 194 15.52 -18.46 8.97
CA ASN A 194 14.66 -19.59 8.54
C ASN A 194 13.21 -19.19 8.23
N ILE A 195 12.72 -18.10 8.82
CA ILE A 195 11.30 -17.75 8.83
C ILE A 195 11.07 -16.33 8.29
N ALA A 196 11.94 -15.38 8.62
CA ALA A 196 11.76 -13.97 8.27
C ALA A 196 12.98 -13.40 7.54
N SER A 197 12.72 -12.59 6.51
CA SER A 197 13.66 -11.62 5.95
C SER A 197 13.95 -10.50 6.97
N TRP A 198 15.01 -9.74 6.78
CA TRP A 198 15.55 -8.85 7.81
C TRP A 198 15.99 -7.50 7.28
N GLN A 199 15.38 -6.41 7.77
CA GLN A 199 15.95 -5.07 7.67
C GLN A 199 16.86 -4.84 8.88
N TYR A 200 18.16 -4.70 8.61
CA TYR A 200 19.19 -4.77 9.65
C TYR A 200 19.75 -3.41 10.07
N THR A 201 19.55 -2.38 9.25
CA THR A 201 19.89 -1.00 9.58
C THR A 201 19.09 -0.03 8.70
N GLU A 202 18.78 1.13 9.25
CA GLU A 202 18.24 2.31 8.54
C GLU A 202 19.33 3.34 8.18
N THR A 203 20.57 3.08 8.59
CA THR A 203 21.72 3.99 8.44
C THR A 203 22.82 3.38 7.56
N GLY A 204 22.41 2.70 6.48
CA GLY A 204 23.32 2.08 5.53
C GLY A 204 24.17 3.10 4.79
N ASN A 205 25.49 3.02 4.93
CA ASN A 205 26.42 3.82 4.13
C ASN A 205 26.92 2.99 2.93
N ILE A 206 26.26 3.17 1.78
CA ILE A 206 26.57 2.45 0.55
C ILE A 206 26.80 3.41 -0.63
N ALA A 207 27.76 3.07 -1.49
CA ALA A 207 28.04 3.87 -2.68
C ALA A 207 26.81 3.92 -3.59
N GLY A 208 26.37 5.13 -3.94
CA GLY A 208 25.19 5.36 -4.77
C GLY A 208 23.99 5.94 -4.00
N ALA A 209 24.04 5.99 -2.67
CA ALA A 209 23.09 6.72 -1.83
C ALA A 209 23.78 7.93 -1.17
N ILE A 210 23.19 9.11 -1.29
CA ILE A 210 23.65 10.33 -0.61
C ILE A 210 23.17 10.27 0.85
N ASN A 211 24.00 10.77 1.78
CA ASN A 211 23.75 10.84 3.23
C ASN A 211 23.88 9.54 4.03
N GLY A 212 24.16 8.39 3.41
CA GLY A 212 24.45 7.14 4.14
C GLY A 212 23.35 6.68 5.10
N ASN A 213 22.10 7.07 4.82
CA ASN A 213 20.89 6.68 5.55
C ASN A 213 19.95 5.98 4.58
N VAL A 214 20.37 4.83 4.05
CA VAL A 214 19.47 3.95 3.29
C VAL A 214 19.21 2.70 4.11
N ASP A 215 17.97 2.23 4.03
CA ASP A 215 17.56 0.98 4.65
C ASP A 215 18.24 -0.19 3.93
N MET A 216 18.79 -1.11 4.73
CA MET A 216 19.54 -2.26 4.21
C MET A 216 18.93 -3.58 4.69
N ASP A 217 18.83 -4.51 3.75
CA ASP A 217 18.02 -5.72 3.89
C ASP A 217 18.75 -7.00 3.50
N TYR A 218 18.27 -8.09 4.09
CA TYR A 218 18.45 -9.45 3.64
C TYR A 218 17.09 -10.09 3.38
N PHE A 219 16.81 -10.43 2.12
CA PHE A 219 15.62 -11.17 1.73
C PHE A 219 15.91 -12.67 1.57
N LEU A 220 15.04 -13.48 2.17
CA LEU A 220 15.04 -14.93 1.96
C LEU A 220 14.50 -15.28 0.57
N ASP A 221 14.85 -16.45 0.04
CA ASP A 221 14.39 -16.90 -1.28
C ASP A 221 12.85 -16.92 -1.42
N ASN A 222 12.13 -17.16 -0.32
CA ASN A 222 10.67 -17.17 -0.32
C ASN A 222 10.04 -15.80 -0.64
N ALA A 223 10.79 -14.70 -0.49
CA ALA A 223 10.37 -13.35 -0.85
C ALA A 223 10.27 -13.14 -2.37
N TYR A 224 10.96 -13.95 -3.16
CA TYR A 224 11.00 -13.81 -4.61
C TYR A 224 9.90 -14.65 -5.28
N LEU A 225 9.35 -14.11 -6.36
CA LEU A 225 8.53 -14.81 -7.33
C LEU A 225 9.52 -15.49 -8.29
N ASN A 226 9.96 -16.71 -7.99
CA ASN A 226 10.80 -17.47 -8.93
C ASN A 226 10.16 -17.47 -10.34
N ASP A 227 10.97 -17.49 -11.41
CA ASP A 227 10.63 -17.55 -12.85
C ASP A 227 9.78 -18.79 -13.25
N THR A 228 8.72 -19.04 -12.51
CA THR A 228 7.63 -19.92 -12.91
C THR A 228 6.75 -19.03 -13.77
N PRO A 229 6.55 -19.34 -15.06
CA PRO A 229 5.59 -18.62 -15.87
C PRO A 229 4.29 -18.53 -15.08
N GLN A 230 3.81 -17.32 -14.80
CA GLN A 230 2.46 -17.17 -14.31
C GLN A 230 1.54 -17.63 -15.44
N ASP A 231 1.15 -18.90 -15.41
CA ASP A 231 -0.02 -19.38 -16.13
C ASP A 231 -1.19 -18.56 -15.58
N ILE A 232 -1.58 -17.54 -16.35
CA ILE A 232 -2.79 -16.78 -16.15
C ILE A 232 -3.96 -17.73 -16.47
N SER A 233 -4.32 -18.56 -15.50
CA SER A 233 -5.66 -19.13 -15.45
C SER A 233 -6.59 -18.05 -14.88
N ILE A 234 -7.32 -17.41 -15.79
CA ILE A 234 -8.41 -16.50 -15.45
C ILE A 234 -9.48 -17.32 -14.71
N GLN A 235 -9.49 -17.25 -13.39
CA GLN A 235 -10.68 -17.54 -12.60
C GLN A 235 -11.34 -16.22 -12.21
N GLN A 236 -12.32 -15.81 -13.01
CA GLN A 236 -13.46 -15.03 -12.55
C GLN A 236 -14.16 -15.82 -11.43
N GLN A 237 -14.83 -15.27 -10.40
CA GLN A 237 -15.21 -13.92 -10.03
C GLN A 237 -15.93 -14.05 -8.69
N GLU A 238 -15.24 -13.83 -7.57
CA GLU A 238 -15.84 -13.32 -6.34
C GLU A 238 -14.78 -12.41 -5.70
N GLY A 239 -14.94 -11.09 -5.89
CA GLY A 239 -14.03 -10.10 -5.28
C GLY A 239 -13.22 -9.20 -6.23
N ASN A 240 -13.49 -9.16 -7.55
CA ASN A 240 -12.89 -8.13 -8.40
C ASN A 240 -13.53 -6.76 -8.07
N PRO A 241 -12.78 -5.82 -7.47
CA PRO A 241 -13.32 -4.55 -7.01
C PRO A 241 -13.74 -3.63 -8.15
N VAL A 242 -13.13 -3.78 -9.33
CA VAL A 242 -13.44 -2.95 -10.49
C VAL A 242 -14.84 -3.30 -11.00
N ARG A 243 -15.26 -4.56 -10.88
CA ARG A 243 -16.65 -4.93 -11.15
C ARG A 243 -17.61 -4.24 -10.19
N ILE A 244 -17.28 -4.22 -8.90
CA ILE A 244 -18.07 -3.51 -7.89
C ILE A 244 -18.12 -2.02 -8.23
N ILE A 245 -17.00 -1.40 -8.59
CA ILE A 245 -16.93 0.01 -9.00
C ILE A 245 -17.81 0.25 -10.23
N GLN A 246 -17.70 -0.59 -11.26
CA GLN A 246 -18.51 -0.52 -12.47
C GLN A 246 -20.01 -0.66 -12.16
N GLU A 247 -20.39 -1.59 -11.29
CA GLU A 247 -21.77 -1.77 -10.81
C GLU A 247 -22.25 -0.56 -10.01
N GLN A 248 -21.44 -0.01 -9.13
CA GLN A 248 -21.79 1.16 -8.32
C GLN A 248 -21.93 2.41 -9.21
N LEU A 249 -21.00 2.64 -10.14
CA LEU A 249 -21.05 3.72 -11.10
C LEU A 249 -22.26 3.60 -12.02
N ASN A 250 -22.56 2.40 -12.52
CA ASN A 250 -23.74 2.19 -13.36
C ASN A 250 -25.04 2.42 -12.57
N THR A 251 -25.05 2.18 -11.25
CA THR A 251 -26.21 2.42 -10.39
C THR A 251 -26.39 3.90 -10.06
N VAL A 252 -25.32 4.55 -9.59
CA VAL A 252 -25.37 5.91 -9.07
C VAL A 252 -25.31 6.97 -10.17
N MET A 253 -24.55 6.70 -11.23
CA MET A 253 -24.26 7.66 -12.30
C MET A 253 -24.93 7.32 -13.63
N SER A 254 -25.68 6.22 -13.73
CA SER A 254 -26.17 5.69 -15.02
C SER A 254 -25.04 5.56 -16.05
N ALA A 255 -23.88 5.06 -15.62
CA ALA A 255 -22.64 5.12 -16.40
C ALA A 255 -22.56 4.18 -17.62
N GLU A 256 -23.47 3.20 -17.74
CA GLU A 256 -23.55 2.23 -18.86
C GLU A 256 -22.23 1.47 -19.16
N LEU A 257 -21.37 1.29 -18.16
CA LEU A 257 -20.14 0.51 -18.26
C LEU A 257 -20.44 -0.98 -18.42
N THR A 258 -19.62 -1.66 -19.21
CA THR A 258 -19.55 -3.13 -19.14
C THR A 258 -18.92 -3.54 -17.80
N VAL A 259 -19.52 -4.50 -17.09
CA VAL A 259 -19.02 -5.00 -15.80
C VAL A 259 -18.02 -6.14 -16.03
N ASP A 260 -16.90 -5.81 -16.66
CA ASP A 260 -15.84 -6.74 -17.06
C ASP A 260 -14.71 -6.86 -16.03
N GLY A 261 -14.65 -5.95 -15.04
CA GLY A 261 -13.61 -5.92 -14.03
C GLY A 261 -12.30 -5.29 -14.49
N ILE A 262 -12.34 -4.49 -15.58
CA ILE A 262 -11.18 -3.81 -16.16
C ILE A 262 -11.34 -2.29 -16.00
N GLN A 263 -10.37 -1.63 -15.37
CA GLN A 263 -10.34 -0.17 -15.26
C GLN A 263 -9.74 0.44 -16.54
N GLY A 264 -10.45 0.26 -17.65
CA GLY A 264 -10.11 0.84 -18.95
C GLY A 264 -10.45 2.33 -19.04
N LYS A 265 -10.19 2.93 -20.21
CA LYS A 265 -10.42 4.37 -20.45
C LYS A 265 -11.84 4.82 -20.11
N MET A 266 -12.86 4.01 -20.42
CA MET A 266 -14.26 4.30 -20.12
C MET A 266 -14.55 4.28 -18.62
N THR A 267 -14.09 3.23 -17.91
CA THR A 267 -14.21 3.14 -16.45
C THR A 267 -13.53 4.33 -15.78
N THR A 268 -12.29 4.66 -16.16
CA THR A 268 -11.56 5.82 -15.62
C THR A 268 -12.26 7.15 -15.90
N ALA A 269 -12.85 7.34 -17.09
CA ALA A 269 -13.62 8.55 -17.39
C ALA A 269 -14.86 8.68 -16.49
N LYS A 270 -15.55 7.57 -16.21
CA LYS A 270 -16.72 7.54 -15.32
C LYS A 270 -16.36 7.69 -13.84
N ILE A 271 -15.18 7.23 -13.42
CA ILE A 271 -14.63 7.55 -12.10
C ILE A 271 -14.43 9.07 -11.98
N LYS A 272 -13.82 9.73 -12.97
CA LYS A 272 -13.63 11.19 -12.97
C LYS A 272 -14.95 11.95 -12.94
N GLU A 273 -15.95 11.49 -13.69
CA GLU A 273 -17.28 12.09 -13.68
C GLU A 273 -17.94 11.98 -12.30
N PHE A 274 -17.84 10.80 -11.66
CA PHE A 274 -18.30 10.59 -10.29
C PHE A 274 -17.57 11.50 -9.28
N GLU A 275 -16.25 11.61 -9.38
CA GLU A 275 -15.44 12.51 -8.54
C GLU A 275 -15.94 13.95 -8.66
N VAL A 276 -16.13 14.45 -9.88
CA VAL A 276 -16.69 15.79 -10.13
C VAL A 276 -18.09 15.92 -9.55
N ALA A 277 -18.97 14.94 -9.76
CA ALA A 277 -20.33 14.96 -9.23
C ALA A 277 -20.34 14.99 -7.69
N CYS A 278 -19.43 14.26 -7.03
CA CYS A 278 -19.27 14.30 -5.57
C CYS A 278 -18.54 15.55 -5.06
N GLY A 279 -17.91 16.33 -5.94
CA GLY A 279 -17.12 17.50 -5.56
C GLY A 279 -15.72 17.15 -5.04
N LEU A 280 -15.17 16.02 -5.52
CA LEU A 280 -13.82 15.52 -5.26
C LEU A 280 -12.85 16.01 -6.35
N ASN A 281 -11.55 15.79 -6.14
CA ASN A 281 -10.55 15.96 -7.20
C ASN A 281 -10.72 14.87 -8.26
N ALA A 282 -10.66 15.24 -9.53
CA ALA A 282 -10.96 14.36 -10.66
C ALA A 282 -9.70 13.65 -11.20
N ASP A 283 -9.01 12.90 -10.34
CA ASP A 283 -7.76 12.20 -10.70
C ASP A 283 -8.02 10.85 -11.41
N GLY A 284 -9.24 10.31 -11.34
CA GLY A 284 -9.63 9.06 -11.98
C GLY A 284 -9.22 7.83 -11.20
N ILE A 285 -8.91 7.98 -9.92
CA ILE A 285 -8.49 6.91 -9.04
C ILE A 285 -9.59 6.63 -8.02
N TRP A 286 -10.11 5.40 -8.03
CA TRP A 286 -11.10 4.98 -7.04
C TRP A 286 -10.47 4.73 -5.66
N GLY A 287 -10.19 5.81 -4.92
CA GLY A 287 -9.63 5.80 -3.57
C GLY A 287 -10.67 5.88 -2.45
N CYS A 288 -10.22 6.11 -1.22
CA CYS A 288 -11.11 6.19 -0.04
C CYS A 288 -12.16 7.30 -0.15
N LYS A 289 -11.83 8.41 -0.82
CA LYS A 289 -12.76 9.55 -1.02
C LYS A 289 -13.95 9.11 -1.88
N CYS A 290 -13.69 8.38 -2.97
CA CYS A 290 -14.73 7.84 -3.84
C CYS A 290 -15.58 6.78 -3.12
N ALA A 291 -14.96 5.87 -2.39
CA ALA A 291 -15.70 4.86 -1.65
C ALA A 291 -16.53 5.44 -0.48
N ASN A 292 -16.01 6.44 0.25
CA ASN A 292 -16.75 7.12 1.32
C ASN A 292 -17.93 7.92 0.76
N ALA A 293 -17.74 8.57 -0.40
CA ALA A 293 -18.81 9.20 -1.14
C ALA A 293 -19.89 8.18 -1.53
N MET A 294 -19.48 7.02 -2.06
CA MET A 294 -20.38 5.93 -2.43
C MET A 294 -21.14 5.37 -1.23
N ALA A 295 -20.47 5.15 -0.10
CA ALA A 295 -21.10 4.72 1.14
C ALA A 295 -22.12 5.76 1.66
N THR A 296 -21.82 7.05 1.53
CA THR A 296 -22.76 8.13 1.88
C THR A 296 -24.00 8.10 1.00
N ILE A 297 -23.89 7.71 -0.28
CA ILE A 297 -25.03 7.60 -1.18
C ILE A 297 -25.87 6.37 -0.82
N TYR A 298 -25.22 5.21 -0.58
CA TYR A 298 -25.91 3.98 -0.20
C TYR A 298 -26.55 4.01 1.19
N SER A 299 -26.10 4.89 2.09
CA SER A 299 -26.80 5.12 3.36
C SER A 299 -28.14 5.87 3.19
N LYS A 300 -28.42 6.38 1.98
CA LYS A 300 -29.68 7.05 1.59
C LYS A 300 -30.08 8.15 2.59
N PRO A 301 -29.21 9.14 2.85
CA PRO A 301 -29.46 10.16 3.84
C PRO A 301 -30.69 10.98 3.45
N ILE A 302 -31.50 11.37 4.44
CA ILE A 302 -32.63 12.27 4.19
C ILE A 302 -32.08 13.60 3.67
N CYS A 303 -32.51 14.00 2.47
CA CYS A 303 -32.13 15.28 1.87
C CYS A 303 -33.39 16.11 1.60
N GLY A 304 -33.34 17.39 1.93
CA GLY A 304 -34.49 18.27 1.78
C GLY A 304 -34.30 19.55 2.58
N ARG A 305 -35.36 20.31 2.76
CA ARG A 305 -35.35 21.44 3.70
C ARG A 305 -36.04 20.99 4.99
N PRO A 306 -35.38 20.99 6.16
CA PRO A 306 -34.05 21.56 6.47
C PRO A 306 -32.87 20.56 6.39
N TYR A 307 -33.06 19.33 5.93
CA TYR A 307 -32.04 18.26 5.94
C TYR A 307 -30.90 18.47 4.92
N VAL A 308 -29.73 18.92 5.41
CA VAL A 308 -28.56 19.23 4.58
C VAL A 308 -27.61 18.04 4.49
N ASN A 309 -27.39 17.54 3.27
CA ASN A 309 -26.26 16.69 2.94
C ASN A 309 -25.71 17.12 1.57
N ARG A 310 -24.59 17.86 1.57
CA ARG A 310 -24.06 18.48 0.35
C ARG A 310 -23.72 17.45 -0.72
N LEU A 311 -22.99 16.39 -0.36
CA LEU A 311 -22.55 15.36 -1.31
C LEU A 311 -23.75 14.63 -1.92
N ALA A 312 -24.68 14.19 -1.09
CA ALA A 312 -25.86 13.48 -1.56
C ALA A 312 -26.78 14.40 -2.39
N THR A 313 -26.88 15.68 -2.03
CA THR A 313 -27.62 16.69 -2.81
C THR A 313 -27.02 16.86 -4.21
N ARG A 314 -25.70 16.86 -4.35
CA ARG A 314 -25.06 16.93 -5.68
C ARG A 314 -25.43 15.73 -6.55
N ILE A 315 -25.47 14.53 -5.98
CA ILE A 315 -25.86 13.31 -6.71
C ILE A 315 -27.35 13.33 -7.09
N ILE A 316 -28.23 13.79 -6.20
CA ILE A 316 -29.66 14.00 -6.54
C ILE A 316 -29.79 14.97 -7.71
N GLN A 317 -29.11 16.11 -7.64
CA GLN A 317 -29.12 17.13 -8.71
C GLN A 317 -28.55 16.59 -10.02
N PHE A 318 -27.44 15.83 -9.95
CA PHE A 318 -26.86 15.15 -11.11
C PHE A 318 -27.88 14.20 -11.77
N ARG A 319 -28.52 13.33 -10.97
CA ARG A 319 -29.56 12.40 -11.44
C ARG A 319 -30.79 13.10 -12.03
N MET A 320 -31.09 14.31 -11.58
CA MET A 320 -32.20 15.13 -12.09
C MET A 320 -31.83 15.93 -13.35
N GLY A 321 -30.58 15.87 -13.81
CA GLY A 321 -30.11 16.63 -14.97
C GLY A 321 -30.08 18.14 -14.71
N ILE A 322 -29.90 18.57 -13.46
CA ILE A 322 -29.83 19.98 -13.07
C ILE A 322 -28.44 20.32 -12.52
N LYS A 323 -28.18 21.62 -12.33
CA LYS A 323 -26.91 22.09 -11.75
C LYS A 323 -26.70 21.45 -10.37
N PHE A 324 -25.62 20.70 -10.21
CA PHE A 324 -25.28 19.97 -8.98
C PHE A 324 -24.35 20.78 -8.06
N ASP A 325 -24.80 21.94 -7.59
CA ASP A 325 -24.03 22.79 -6.66
C ASP A 325 -23.98 22.25 -5.22
N GLY A 326 -24.83 21.28 -4.89
CA GLY A 326 -24.96 20.68 -3.57
C GLY A 326 -25.88 21.46 -2.62
N ILE A 327 -26.63 22.45 -3.12
CA ILE A 327 -27.56 23.27 -2.35
C ILE A 327 -28.99 22.79 -2.61
N PHE A 328 -29.66 22.32 -1.55
CA PHE A 328 -31.06 21.90 -1.64
C PHE A 328 -32.01 23.11 -1.53
N GLY A 329 -31.98 23.96 -2.56
CA GLY A 329 -32.81 25.16 -2.65
C GLY A 329 -34.23 24.89 -3.16
N ARG A 330 -35.03 25.97 -3.29
CA ARG A 330 -36.41 25.90 -3.81
C ARG A 330 -36.51 25.24 -5.19
N GLN A 331 -35.50 25.45 -6.05
CA GLN A 331 -35.46 24.83 -7.37
C GLN A 331 -35.28 23.31 -7.26
N THR A 332 -34.28 22.84 -6.51
CA THR A 332 -34.06 21.40 -6.25
C THR A 332 -35.31 20.76 -5.64
N GLU A 333 -35.94 21.42 -4.67
CA GLU A 333 -37.20 20.97 -4.06
C GLU A 333 -38.32 20.80 -5.09
N ALA A 334 -38.49 21.75 -6.02
CA ALA A 334 -39.49 21.66 -7.08
C ALA A 334 -39.22 20.49 -8.05
N TYR A 335 -37.96 20.26 -8.42
CA TYR A 335 -37.56 19.11 -9.24
C TYR A 335 -37.83 17.78 -8.52
N VAL A 336 -37.57 17.71 -7.22
CA VAL A 336 -37.84 16.52 -6.39
C VAL A 336 -39.34 16.23 -6.35
N LYS A 337 -40.19 17.24 -6.11
CA LYS A 337 -41.65 17.07 -6.10
C LYS A 337 -42.18 16.57 -7.45
N ASN A 338 -41.68 17.15 -8.55
CA ASN A 338 -42.05 16.72 -9.90
C ASN A 338 -41.59 15.29 -10.19
N TYR A 339 -40.38 14.92 -9.78
CA TYR A 339 -39.87 13.56 -9.89
C TYR A 339 -40.75 12.58 -9.10
N GLN A 340 -41.04 12.89 -7.84
CA GLN A 340 -41.87 12.06 -6.97
C GLN A 340 -43.26 11.85 -7.57
N ALA A 341 -43.91 12.91 -8.06
CA ALA A 341 -45.23 12.83 -8.68
C ALA A 341 -45.23 11.91 -9.92
N ARG A 342 -44.21 12.01 -10.78
CA ARG A 342 -44.09 11.17 -11.99
C ARG A 342 -43.84 9.69 -11.68
N HIS A 343 -43.23 9.39 -10.54
CA HIS A 343 -42.88 8.03 -10.13
C HIS A 343 -43.84 7.45 -9.07
N GLY A 344 -45.00 8.08 -8.85
CA GLY A 344 -46.01 7.59 -7.91
C GLY A 344 -45.58 7.61 -6.43
N LEU A 345 -44.64 8.48 -6.08
CA LEU A 345 -44.14 8.65 -4.71
C LEU A 345 -44.87 9.79 -3.98
N ASN A 346 -44.73 9.83 -2.65
CA ASN A 346 -45.15 10.99 -1.86
C ASN A 346 -44.41 12.25 -2.34
N HIS A 347 -45.10 13.28 -2.80
CA HIS A 347 -44.52 14.49 -3.44
C HIS A 347 -44.21 15.60 -2.44
N ASP A 348 -43.61 15.24 -1.31
CA ASP A 348 -43.27 16.15 -0.21
C ASP A 348 -42.03 17.03 -0.49
N GLY A 349 -41.27 16.74 -1.55
CA GLY A 349 -40.01 17.43 -1.86
C GLY A 349 -38.83 16.99 -0.99
N ILE A 350 -38.99 15.89 -0.24
CA ILE A 350 -37.97 15.30 0.61
C ILE A 350 -37.48 13.99 -0.02
N VAL A 351 -36.17 13.89 -0.21
CA VAL A 351 -35.54 12.65 -0.67
C VAL A 351 -35.27 11.75 0.53
N GLY A 352 -36.26 10.92 0.87
CA GLY A 352 -36.13 9.82 1.82
C GLY A 352 -35.81 8.48 1.15
N ASN A 353 -35.86 7.39 1.91
CA ASN A 353 -35.49 6.05 1.42
C ASN A 353 -36.27 5.60 0.17
N ALA A 354 -37.56 5.92 0.06
CA ALA A 354 -38.38 5.59 -1.11
C ALA A 354 -37.90 6.34 -2.36
N THR A 355 -37.69 7.66 -2.25
CA THR A 355 -37.18 8.50 -3.33
C THR A 355 -35.77 8.08 -3.75
N TRP A 356 -34.87 7.78 -2.80
CA TRP A 356 -33.54 7.24 -3.11
C TRP A 356 -33.60 5.90 -3.84
N SER A 357 -34.46 4.99 -3.39
CA SER A 357 -34.58 3.67 -4.00
C SER A 357 -35.13 3.78 -5.43
N SER A 358 -36.06 4.70 -5.67
CA SER A 358 -36.51 5.03 -7.03
C SER A 358 -35.39 5.65 -7.86
N LEU A 359 -34.65 6.63 -7.31
CA LEU A 359 -33.53 7.28 -7.98
C LEU A 359 -32.36 6.36 -8.28
N LEU A 360 -32.16 5.25 -7.57
CA LEU A 360 -31.06 4.32 -7.81
C LEU A 360 -31.50 3.04 -8.55
N ASN A 361 -32.80 2.93 -8.86
CA ASN A 361 -33.30 1.82 -9.63
C ASN A 361 -32.94 2.01 -11.12
N ARG A 362 -32.47 0.95 -11.77
CA ARG A 362 -32.11 0.95 -13.19
C ARG A 362 -33.24 0.58 -14.15
N ASN A 363 -34.41 0.21 -13.61
CA ASN A 363 -35.52 -0.31 -14.40
C ASN A 363 -36.54 0.77 -14.83
N TYR A 364 -36.17 2.06 -14.79
CA TYR A 364 -37.04 3.19 -15.12
C TYR A 364 -36.37 4.18 -16.06
#